data_AF-A0A7W1HUK2-F1
#
_entry.id   AF-A0A7W1HUK2-F1
#
_cell.length_a   1.000
_cell.length_b   1.000
_cell.length_c   1.000
_cell.angle_alpha   90.00
_cell.angle_beta   90.00
_cell.angle_gamma   90.00
#
_symmetry.space_group_name_H-M   'P 1'
#
loop_
_entity.id
_entity.type
_entity.pdbx_description
1 polymer ?
#
loop_
_entity_poly.entity_id
_entity_poly.type
_entity_poly.pdbx_seq_one_letter_code
_entity_poly.pdbx_strand_id
1 'polypeptide(L)'
;MRLHFTLSPNTKPVPFDYQHWLTGVFHKWLADNDLHDKISLYSLSWLDGSRRVVNRLEFPNGASWFVSFYEDEYVEKLVNGALSDPEMFCGMRVLQIRQQTTPDFGTKYKFKVASPVFAKGKTPANGKPPHHYLFNEPETDAILTATLIHKMDVANREADEVRFTGADKQVKVGFDREFANPKIKLVRIKDTDHKASICPIIVEGTPKAVRFAWNVGIGNSTGSCFGALA
;
A
#
# COMPACT_ATOMS: atom_id res chain seq x y z
N MET A 1 -6.39 0.12 11.16
CA MET A 1 -7.74 0.14 10.58
C MET A 1 -7.71 0.33 9.07
N ARG A 2 -8.87 0.36 8.40
CA ARG A 2 -8.99 0.71 6.96
C ARG A 2 -10.18 1.62 6.69
N LEU A 3 -9.98 2.60 5.81
CA LEU A 3 -11.03 3.40 5.21
C LEU A 3 -11.26 2.96 3.78
N HIS A 4 -12.52 2.69 3.43
CA HIS A 4 -12.97 2.38 2.09
C HIS A 4 -13.70 3.58 1.51
N PHE A 5 -13.28 4.00 0.32
CA PHE A 5 -13.84 5.10 -0.45
C PHE A 5 -14.57 4.54 -1.65
N THR A 6 -15.84 4.94 -1.80
CA THR A 6 -16.59 4.77 -3.04
C THR A 6 -16.53 6.07 -3.82
N LEU A 7 -16.06 6.00 -5.06
CA LEU A 7 -15.84 7.16 -5.92
C LEU A 7 -16.87 7.21 -7.05
N SER A 8 -17.19 8.42 -7.52
CA SER A 8 -18.00 8.63 -8.71
C SER A 8 -17.30 8.14 -9.97
N PRO A 9 -18.02 7.97 -11.09
CA PRO A 9 -17.40 7.78 -12.39
C PRO A 9 -16.42 8.90 -12.73
N ASN A 10 -15.39 8.57 -13.52
CA ASN A 10 -14.46 9.57 -14.04
C ASN A 10 -15.10 10.33 -15.21
N THR A 11 -14.90 11.64 -15.25
CA THR A 11 -15.37 12.50 -16.36
C THR A 11 -14.26 12.80 -17.37
N LYS A 12 -13.00 12.52 -17.00
CA LYS A 12 -11.83 12.63 -17.88
C LYS A 12 -11.08 11.29 -17.94
N PRO A 13 -10.41 10.96 -19.06
CA PRO A 13 -9.57 9.75 -19.17
C PRO A 13 -8.60 9.58 -18.00
N VAL A 14 -8.52 8.36 -17.45
CA VAL A 14 -7.55 8.05 -16.38
C VAL A 14 -6.31 7.39 -17.01
N PRO A 15 -5.10 7.95 -16.84
CA PRO A 15 -3.89 7.35 -17.37
C PRO A 15 -3.48 6.10 -16.56
N PHE A 16 -2.62 5.23 -17.10
CA PHE A 16 -2.22 3.99 -16.40
C PHE A 16 -1.30 4.22 -15.20
N ASP A 17 -0.55 5.33 -15.21
CA ASP A 17 0.39 5.79 -14.18
C ASP A 17 -0.25 6.78 -13.20
N TYR A 18 -1.54 6.59 -12.92
CA TYR A 18 -2.31 7.54 -12.12
C TYR A 18 -1.87 7.65 -10.65
N GLN A 19 -1.00 6.74 -10.19
CA GLN A 19 -0.61 6.56 -8.80
C GLN A 19 -0.03 7.84 -8.18
N HIS A 20 0.66 8.67 -8.98
CA HIS A 20 1.16 9.95 -8.50
C HIS A 20 0.02 10.90 -8.09
N TRP A 21 -1.03 11.03 -8.90
CA TRP A 21 -2.20 11.87 -8.55
C TRP A 21 -3.02 11.27 -7.42
N LEU A 22 -3.16 9.94 -7.36
CA LEU A 22 -3.86 9.28 -6.24
C LEU A 22 -3.15 9.55 -4.90
N THR A 23 -1.82 9.43 -4.89
CA THR A 23 -0.98 9.78 -3.73
C THR A 23 -1.12 11.27 -3.40
N GLY A 24 -1.16 12.15 -4.41
CA GLY A 24 -1.40 13.59 -4.23
C GLY A 24 -2.75 13.90 -3.57
N VAL A 25 -3.83 13.20 -3.94
CA VAL A 25 -5.14 13.34 -3.29
C VAL A 25 -5.08 12.92 -1.82
N PHE A 26 -4.42 11.80 -1.52
CA PHE A 26 -4.23 11.35 -0.14
C PHE A 26 -3.54 12.43 0.71
N HIS A 27 -2.43 13.00 0.23
CA HIS A 27 -1.72 14.04 0.97
C HIS A 27 -2.48 15.37 1.02
N LYS A 28 -3.22 15.73 -0.04
CA LYS A 28 -4.12 16.90 -0.04
C LYS A 28 -5.07 16.87 1.15
N TRP A 29 -5.70 15.73 1.41
CA TRP A 29 -6.67 15.58 2.49
C TRP A 29 -6.06 15.52 3.88
N LEU A 30 -4.79 15.14 4.00
CA LEU A 30 -4.09 15.17 5.27
C LEU A 30 -3.59 16.56 5.68
N ALA A 31 -3.65 17.55 4.78
CA ALA A 31 -3.05 18.87 4.93
C ALA A 31 -1.54 18.80 5.28
N ASP A 32 -0.95 19.85 5.87
CA ASP A 32 0.44 19.82 6.31
C ASP A 32 0.67 18.71 7.35
N ASN A 33 1.49 17.74 6.98
CA ASN A 33 1.89 16.61 7.83
C ASN A 33 3.29 16.10 7.46
N ASP A 34 3.95 15.47 8.42
CA ASP A 34 5.32 14.96 8.27
C ASP A 34 5.38 13.56 7.63
N LEU A 35 4.27 13.01 7.09
CA LEU A 35 4.27 11.64 6.55
C LEU A 35 5.08 11.51 5.26
N HIS A 36 5.41 12.62 4.60
CA HIS A 36 6.18 12.61 3.35
C HIS A 36 7.62 12.10 3.55
N ASP A 37 8.23 12.35 4.71
CA ASP A 37 9.63 12.03 4.97
C ASP A 37 9.80 10.80 5.89
N LYS A 38 8.69 10.25 6.40
CA LYS A 38 8.69 9.11 7.31
C LYS A 38 8.41 7.79 6.60
N ILE A 39 8.81 6.69 7.24
CA ILE A 39 8.43 5.35 6.78
C ILE A 39 6.92 5.20 6.91
N SER A 40 6.27 4.77 5.83
CA SER A 40 4.82 4.62 5.82
C SER A 40 4.36 3.45 6.71
N LEU A 41 3.75 3.78 7.85
CA LEU A 41 2.94 2.87 8.67
C LEU A 41 1.48 2.83 8.19
N TYR A 42 1.30 2.97 6.88
CA TYR A 42 0.03 2.97 6.16
C TYR A 42 0.26 2.43 4.74
N SER A 43 -0.83 2.08 4.05
CA SER A 43 -0.79 1.62 2.66
C SER A 43 -1.97 2.12 1.84
N LEU A 44 -1.71 2.41 0.56
CA LEU A 44 -2.72 2.83 -0.42
C LEU A 44 -2.97 1.72 -1.45
N SER A 45 -4.22 1.33 -1.63
CA SER A 45 -4.60 0.42 -2.71
C SER A 45 -4.58 1.14 -4.06
N TRP A 46 -4.63 0.36 -5.14
CA TRP A 46 -5.03 0.89 -6.43
C TRP A 46 -6.55 1.09 -6.48
N LEU A 47 -7.01 1.90 -7.44
CA LEU A 47 -8.41 2.00 -7.77
C LEU A 47 -8.89 0.68 -8.39
N ASP A 48 -9.97 0.14 -7.86
CA ASP A 48 -10.67 -1.03 -8.38
C ASP A 48 -11.92 -0.62 -9.18
N GLY A 49 -12.38 -1.50 -10.09
CA GLY A 49 -13.52 -1.26 -10.96
C GLY A 49 -13.17 -0.66 -12.33
N SER A 50 -11.88 -0.61 -12.67
CA SER A 50 -11.43 -0.05 -13.95
C SER A 50 -11.78 -0.96 -15.13
N ARG A 51 -12.16 -0.36 -16.25
CA ARG A 51 -12.15 -0.98 -17.58
C ARG A 51 -10.98 -0.41 -18.38
N ARG A 52 -10.20 -1.30 -18.99
CA ARG A 52 -9.16 -0.89 -19.94
C ARG A 52 -9.80 -0.47 -21.25
N VAL A 53 -9.42 0.72 -21.73
CA VAL A 53 -9.70 1.21 -23.08
C VAL A 53 -8.36 1.55 -23.74
N VAL A 54 -8.34 1.77 -25.06
CA VAL A 54 -7.11 2.09 -25.79
C VAL A 54 -6.40 3.28 -25.12
N ASN A 55 -5.19 3.01 -24.63
CA ASN A 55 -4.29 3.96 -23.94
C ASN A 55 -4.82 4.63 -22.67
N ARG A 56 -5.84 4.07 -22.01
CA ARG A 56 -6.39 4.64 -20.76
C ARG A 56 -7.17 3.62 -19.93
N LEU A 57 -7.55 4.06 -18.74
CA LEU A 57 -8.53 3.45 -17.86
C LEU A 57 -9.80 4.31 -17.84
N GLU A 58 -10.94 3.64 -17.72
CA GLU A 58 -12.24 4.25 -17.47
C GLU A 58 -12.91 3.53 -16.28
N PHE A 59 -13.66 4.28 -15.49
CA PHE A 59 -14.40 3.84 -14.31
C PHE A 59 -15.86 4.26 -14.50
N PRO A 60 -16.59 3.67 -15.47
CA PRO A 60 -17.94 4.13 -15.85
C PRO A 60 -18.96 4.00 -14.71
N ASN A 61 -18.71 3.09 -13.77
CA ASN A 61 -19.56 2.85 -12.60
C ASN A 61 -18.94 3.41 -11.30
N GLY A 62 -17.91 4.25 -11.44
CA GLY A 62 -17.09 4.68 -10.31
C GLY A 62 -16.00 3.67 -9.95
N ALA A 63 -15.32 3.96 -8.84
CA ALA A 63 -14.18 3.18 -8.38
C ALA A 63 -14.30 2.88 -6.88
N SER A 64 -13.68 1.78 -6.47
CA SER A 64 -13.42 1.49 -5.06
C SER A 64 -11.96 1.73 -4.75
N TRP A 65 -11.68 2.36 -3.62
CA TRP A 65 -10.34 2.63 -3.15
C TRP A 65 -10.26 2.44 -1.65
N PHE A 66 -9.12 2.00 -1.13
CA PHE A 66 -8.92 1.97 0.30
C PHE A 66 -7.57 2.48 0.74
N VAL A 67 -7.56 3.01 1.96
CA VAL A 67 -6.37 3.42 2.71
C VAL A 67 -6.36 2.64 4.01
N SER A 68 -5.24 2.00 4.32
CA SER A 68 -5.06 1.28 5.59
C SER A 68 -4.04 2.00 6.44
N PHE A 69 -4.30 2.05 7.74
CA PHE A 69 -3.46 2.72 8.73
C PHE A 69 -3.14 1.78 9.88
N TYR A 70 -1.92 1.89 10.41
CA TYR A 70 -1.62 1.36 11.73
C TYR A 70 -1.98 2.37 12.84
N GLU A 71 -1.59 3.64 12.67
CA GLU A 71 -1.94 4.74 13.58
C GLU A 71 -3.24 5.40 13.14
N ASP A 72 -4.19 5.51 14.06
CA ASP A 72 -5.49 6.09 13.75
C ASP A 72 -5.48 7.64 13.81
N GLU A 73 -4.37 8.26 14.21
CA GLU A 73 -4.24 9.72 14.38
C GLU A 73 -4.50 10.54 13.10
N TYR A 74 -4.29 9.92 11.92
CA TYR A 74 -4.51 10.57 10.61
C TYR A 74 -5.90 10.33 10.03
N VAL A 75 -6.69 9.44 10.65
CA VAL A 75 -7.99 9.00 10.13
C VAL A 75 -8.96 10.15 10.10
N GLU A 76 -9.08 10.88 11.21
CA GLU A 76 -9.99 12.02 11.32
C GLU A 76 -9.62 13.12 10.31
N LYS A 77 -8.33 13.46 10.20
CA LYS A 77 -7.84 14.45 9.23
C LYS A 77 -8.20 14.03 7.80
N LEU A 78 -7.91 12.78 7.44
CA LEU A 78 -8.19 12.27 6.09
C LEU A 78 -9.69 12.30 5.77
N VAL A 79 -10.54 11.87 6.71
CA VAL A 79 -12.00 11.88 6.55
C VAL A 79 -12.51 13.32 6.41
N ASN A 80 -12.10 14.22 7.29
CA ASN A 80 -12.52 15.62 7.25
C ASN A 80 -12.07 16.31 5.96
N GLY A 81 -10.82 16.10 5.54
CA GLY A 81 -10.30 16.63 4.28
C GLY A 81 -11.05 16.09 3.06
N ALA A 82 -11.37 14.80 3.04
CA ALA A 82 -12.15 14.17 1.98
C ALA A 82 -13.62 14.63 1.95
N LEU A 83 -14.21 14.98 3.09
CA LEU A 83 -15.57 15.52 3.14
C LEU A 83 -15.61 17.00 2.76
N SER A 84 -14.60 17.79 3.14
CA SER A 84 -14.54 19.22 2.81
C SER A 84 -14.17 19.48 1.36
N ASP A 85 -13.28 18.66 0.79
CA ASP A 85 -12.85 18.73 -0.61
C ASP A 85 -12.89 17.33 -1.25
N PRO A 86 -14.09 16.83 -1.61
CA PRO A 86 -14.29 15.47 -2.10
C PRO A 86 -13.74 15.24 -3.51
N GLU A 87 -13.29 16.29 -4.21
CA GLU A 87 -12.83 16.18 -5.58
C GLU A 87 -11.50 15.44 -5.66
N MET A 88 -11.39 14.58 -6.68
CA MET A 88 -10.21 13.79 -7.01
C MET A 88 -9.73 14.13 -8.43
N PHE A 89 -8.65 13.48 -8.85
CA PHE A 89 -8.14 13.59 -10.21
C PHE A 89 -9.14 13.02 -11.24
N CYS A 90 -8.99 13.44 -12.50
CA CYS A 90 -9.84 13.01 -13.62
C CYS A 90 -11.35 13.23 -13.41
N GLY A 91 -11.71 14.18 -12.55
CA GLY A 91 -13.09 14.60 -12.26
C GLY A 91 -13.93 13.53 -11.56
N MET A 92 -13.26 12.60 -10.86
CA MET A 92 -13.91 11.75 -9.87
C MET A 92 -14.09 12.52 -8.56
N ARG A 93 -15.02 12.08 -7.72
CA ARG A 93 -15.21 12.59 -6.36
C ARG A 93 -15.57 11.48 -5.38
N VAL A 94 -15.35 11.70 -4.10
CA VAL A 94 -15.80 10.81 -3.03
C VAL A 94 -17.32 10.88 -2.89
N LEU A 95 -17.96 9.70 -2.89
CA LEU A 95 -19.40 9.54 -2.65
C LEU A 95 -19.69 8.97 -1.27
N GLN A 96 -18.83 8.06 -0.80
CA GLN A 96 -19.00 7.41 0.49
C GLN A 96 -17.63 7.06 1.09
N ILE A 97 -17.55 7.14 2.42
CA ILE A 97 -16.44 6.64 3.21
C ILE A 97 -17.00 5.62 4.21
N ARG A 98 -16.38 4.44 4.32
CA ARG A 98 -16.70 3.42 5.32
C ARG A 98 -15.46 2.99 6.07
N GLN A 99 -15.56 2.88 7.38
CA GLN A 99 -14.48 2.39 8.22
C GLN A 99 -14.60 0.86 8.42
N GLN A 100 -13.46 0.19 8.42
CA GLN A 100 -13.32 -1.23 8.71
C GLN A 100 -12.27 -1.42 9.81
N THR A 101 -12.65 -2.12 10.87
CA THR A 101 -11.72 -2.60 11.89
C THR A 101 -10.80 -3.66 11.31
N THR A 102 -9.56 -3.74 11.77
CA THR A 102 -8.63 -4.77 11.28
C THR A 102 -9.17 -6.17 11.62
N PRO A 103 -9.41 -7.04 10.61
CA PRO A 103 -9.89 -8.40 10.86
C PRO A 103 -8.88 -9.24 11.66
N ASP A 104 -9.35 -10.33 12.25
CA ASP A 104 -8.45 -11.36 12.76
C ASP A 104 -8.07 -12.33 11.64
N PHE A 105 -6.78 -12.50 11.43
CA PHE A 105 -6.20 -13.34 10.38
C PHE A 105 -5.49 -14.58 10.97
N GLY A 106 -5.48 -14.72 12.30
CA GLY A 106 -4.73 -15.77 12.97
C GLY A 106 -3.21 -15.61 12.82
N THR A 107 -2.48 -16.72 12.92
CA THR A 107 -1.01 -16.75 12.87
C THR A 107 -0.44 -16.91 11.46
N LYS A 108 -1.27 -17.25 10.48
CA LYS A 108 -0.86 -17.43 9.09
C LYS A 108 -1.99 -17.07 8.15
N TYR A 109 -1.73 -16.19 7.19
CA TYR A 109 -2.74 -15.79 6.22
C TYR A 109 -2.14 -15.50 4.84
N LYS A 110 -2.92 -15.80 3.81
CA LYS A 110 -2.60 -15.53 2.40
C LYS A 110 -3.43 -14.36 1.91
N PHE A 111 -2.77 -13.22 1.71
CA PHE A 111 -3.38 -11.99 1.25
C PHE A 111 -3.29 -11.85 -0.26
N LYS A 112 -4.35 -11.33 -0.87
CA LYS A 112 -4.24 -10.77 -2.22
C LYS A 112 -3.54 -9.42 -2.13
N VAL A 113 -2.96 -8.97 -3.22
CA VAL A 113 -2.33 -7.64 -3.30
C VAL A 113 -3.29 -6.67 -3.99
N ALA A 114 -3.62 -5.58 -3.31
CA ALA A 114 -4.47 -4.51 -3.81
C ALA A 114 -3.67 -3.40 -4.50
N SER A 115 -2.35 -3.41 -4.33
CA SER A 115 -1.39 -2.69 -5.17
C SER A 115 -0.11 -3.54 -5.30
N PRO A 116 0.66 -3.43 -6.40
CA PRO A 116 1.84 -4.27 -6.63
C PRO A 116 2.84 -4.17 -5.46
N VAL A 117 3.43 -5.29 -5.07
CA VAL A 117 4.45 -5.33 -4.01
C VAL A 117 5.78 -4.90 -4.59
N PHE A 118 6.31 -3.78 -4.11
CA PHE A 118 7.61 -3.27 -4.51
C PHE A 118 8.65 -3.63 -3.45
N ALA A 119 9.69 -4.36 -3.83
CA ALA A 119 10.81 -4.68 -2.97
C ALA A 119 12.09 -4.13 -3.61
N LYS A 120 12.85 -3.32 -2.87
CA LYS A 120 14.12 -2.77 -3.35
C LYS A 120 15.25 -3.01 -2.37
N GLY A 121 16.44 -3.22 -2.93
CA GLY A 121 17.67 -3.25 -2.15
C GLY A 121 18.06 -1.89 -1.59
N LYS A 122 19.13 -1.88 -0.79
CA LYS A 122 19.79 -0.64 -0.38
C LYS A 122 20.35 0.07 -1.61
N THR A 123 20.31 1.41 -1.60
CA THR A 123 20.95 2.22 -2.64
C THR A 123 22.46 1.97 -2.60
N PRO A 124 23.07 1.50 -3.70
CA PRO A 124 24.52 1.34 -3.80
C PRO A 124 25.27 2.66 -3.64
N ALA A 125 26.46 2.62 -3.02
CA ALA A 125 27.31 3.80 -2.85
C ALA A 125 27.79 4.44 -4.17
N ASN A 126 27.75 3.69 -5.26
CA ASN A 126 28.15 4.15 -6.60
C ASN A 126 27.06 4.93 -7.35
N GLY A 127 25.94 5.26 -6.69
CA GLY A 127 24.85 6.06 -7.26
C GLY A 127 23.98 5.32 -8.28
N LYS A 128 24.19 4.03 -8.53
CA LYS A 128 23.31 3.23 -9.38
C LYS A 128 21.93 3.07 -8.71
N PRO A 129 20.85 2.90 -9.51
CA PRO A 129 19.55 2.54 -8.95
C PRO A 129 19.64 1.24 -8.13
N PRO A 130 18.91 1.13 -7.01
CA PRO A 130 18.83 -0.10 -6.25
C PRO A 130 18.22 -1.23 -7.09
N HIS A 131 18.62 -2.47 -6.80
CA HIS A 131 17.98 -3.64 -7.40
C HIS A 131 16.50 -3.73 -6.99
N HIS A 132 15.64 -4.10 -7.94
CA HIS A 132 14.22 -4.34 -7.72
C HIS A 132 13.98 -5.84 -7.66
N TYR A 133 13.73 -6.36 -6.46
CA TYR A 133 13.52 -7.78 -6.20
C TYR A 133 12.09 -8.21 -6.55
N LEU A 134 11.97 -9.29 -7.33
CA LEU A 134 10.70 -9.77 -7.88
C LEU A 134 10.24 -11.09 -7.25
N PHE A 135 8.99 -11.47 -7.49
CA PHE A 135 8.37 -12.66 -6.92
C PHE A 135 9.01 -13.99 -7.36
N ASN A 136 9.87 -14.00 -8.37
CA ASN A 136 10.57 -15.19 -8.85
C ASN A 136 11.99 -15.31 -8.28
N GLU A 137 12.43 -14.35 -7.48
CA GLU A 137 13.71 -14.36 -6.77
C GLU A 137 13.48 -14.92 -5.35
N PRO A 138 14.19 -15.97 -4.92
CA PRO A 138 14.05 -16.54 -3.57
C PRO A 138 14.39 -15.56 -2.45
N GLU A 139 15.40 -14.71 -2.65
CA GLU A 139 15.88 -13.73 -1.67
C GLU A 139 14.86 -12.62 -1.35
N THR A 140 13.84 -12.43 -2.21
CA THR A 140 12.83 -11.40 -2.02
C THR A 140 12.06 -11.58 -0.71
N ASP A 141 11.83 -12.82 -0.27
CA ASP A 141 11.10 -13.10 0.97
C ASP A 141 11.84 -12.58 2.20
N ALA A 142 13.18 -12.68 2.20
CA ALA A 142 14.02 -12.14 3.26
C ALA A 142 13.97 -10.59 3.28
N ILE A 143 13.97 -9.95 2.09
CA ILE A 143 13.85 -8.50 1.96
C ILE A 143 12.48 -8.00 2.46
N LEU A 144 11.40 -8.68 2.08
CA LEU A 144 10.05 -8.34 2.52
C LEU A 144 9.89 -8.51 4.04
N THR A 145 10.41 -9.62 4.57
CA THR A 145 10.42 -9.90 6.01
C THR A 145 11.17 -8.82 6.78
N ALA A 146 12.41 -8.51 6.38
CA ALA A 146 13.22 -7.47 7.00
C ALA A 146 12.54 -6.09 6.93
N THR A 147 11.86 -5.78 5.82
CA THR A 147 11.15 -4.51 5.65
C THR A 147 9.96 -4.40 6.61
N LEU A 148 9.19 -5.47 6.81
CA LEU A 148 8.08 -5.48 7.77
C LEU A 148 8.59 -5.35 9.22
N ILE A 149 9.66 -6.06 9.57
CA ILE A 149 10.30 -5.93 10.90
C ILE A 149 10.79 -4.49 11.11
N HIS A 150 11.39 -3.87 10.10
CA HIS A 150 11.83 -2.49 10.20
C HIS A 150 10.67 -1.52 10.45
N LYS A 151 9.50 -1.74 9.83
CA LYS A 151 8.28 -0.96 10.14
C LYS A 151 7.82 -1.16 11.59
N MET A 152 7.95 -2.37 12.14
CA MET A 152 7.67 -2.61 13.57
C MET A 152 8.65 -1.85 14.47
N ASP A 153 9.92 -1.75 14.08
CA ASP A 153 10.92 -0.96 14.82
C ASP A 153 10.59 0.53 14.79
N VAL A 154 10.11 1.05 13.66
CA VAL A 154 9.62 2.45 13.55
C VAL A 154 8.44 2.65 14.50
N ALA A 155 7.44 1.77 14.44
CA ALA A 155 6.27 1.84 15.31
C ALA A 155 6.61 1.78 16.80
N ASN A 156 7.67 1.06 17.20
CA ASN A 156 8.18 1.07 18.57
C ASN A 156 8.89 2.38 18.94
N ARG A 157 9.63 3.00 18.01
CA ARG A 157 10.34 4.26 18.28
C ARG A 157 9.41 5.46 18.37
N GLU A 158 8.29 5.43 17.65
CA GLU A 158 7.29 6.49 17.64
C GLU A 158 6.27 6.36 18.78
N ALA A 159 6.40 5.33 19.63
CA ALA A 159 5.49 5.05 20.72
C ALA A 159 6.16 5.26 22.08
N ASP A 160 5.36 5.68 23.07
CA ASP A 160 5.80 5.77 24.47
C ASP A 160 6.07 4.40 25.11
N GLU A 161 5.53 3.33 24.52
CA GLU A 161 5.67 1.96 24.99
C GLU A 161 6.07 1.00 23.85
N VAL A 162 6.75 -0.10 24.22
CA VAL A 162 7.12 -1.16 23.27
C VAL A 162 5.86 -1.84 22.72
N ARG A 163 5.56 -1.61 21.44
CA ARG A 163 4.41 -2.21 20.76
C ARG A 163 4.71 -3.59 20.19
N PHE A 164 5.91 -3.86 19.70
CA PHE A 164 6.31 -5.12 19.07
C PHE A 164 7.50 -5.75 19.80
N THR A 165 7.33 -7.01 20.17
CA THR A 165 8.29 -7.80 20.94
C THR A 165 9.19 -8.64 20.03
N GLY A 166 10.17 -9.34 20.62
CA GLY A 166 10.99 -10.31 19.87
C GLY A 166 10.18 -11.45 19.24
N ALA A 167 9.03 -11.81 19.82
CA ALA A 167 8.14 -12.82 19.26
C ALA A 167 7.43 -12.33 17.99
N ASP A 168 6.99 -11.07 17.98
CA ASP A 168 6.36 -10.46 16.78
C ASP A 168 7.35 -10.35 15.61
N LYS A 169 8.65 -10.14 15.92
CA LYS A 169 9.72 -10.05 14.93
C LYS A 169 10.21 -11.41 14.39
N GLN A 170 9.63 -12.53 14.82
CA GLN A 170 9.81 -13.84 14.17
C GLN A 170 8.91 -14.01 12.94
N VAL A 171 8.18 -12.97 12.54
CA VAL A 171 7.32 -12.96 11.35
C VAL A 171 8.11 -13.36 10.10
N LYS A 172 7.45 -14.10 9.22
CA LYS A 172 7.93 -14.46 7.88
C LYS A 172 6.95 -13.94 6.85
N VAL A 173 7.48 -13.32 5.81
CA VAL A 173 6.73 -12.79 4.69
C VAL A 173 7.30 -13.36 3.41
N GLY A 174 6.45 -13.89 2.54
CA GLY A 174 6.89 -14.36 1.23
C GLY A 174 5.78 -14.39 0.20
N PHE A 175 6.16 -14.45 -1.07
CA PHE A 175 5.20 -14.65 -2.15
C PHE A 175 4.64 -16.07 -2.14
N ASP A 176 3.36 -16.21 -2.49
CA ASP A 176 2.75 -17.50 -2.77
C ASP A 176 3.35 -18.11 -4.04
N ARG A 177 4.30 -19.03 -3.88
CA ARG A 177 5.01 -19.67 -4.99
C ARG A 177 4.13 -20.65 -5.78
N GLU A 178 2.99 -21.05 -5.23
CA GLU A 178 2.00 -21.90 -5.91
C GLU A 178 0.99 -21.07 -6.72
N PHE A 179 1.05 -19.74 -6.64
CA PHE A 179 0.17 -18.89 -7.41
C PHE A 179 0.45 -19.04 -8.91
N ALA A 180 -0.56 -19.44 -9.68
CA ALA A 180 -0.37 -19.82 -11.08
C ALA A 180 -0.04 -18.65 -12.02
N ASN A 181 -0.46 -17.42 -11.69
CA ASN A 181 -0.41 -16.27 -12.61
C ASN A 181 0.21 -15.01 -12.00
N PRO A 182 1.43 -15.07 -11.44
CA PRO A 182 2.10 -13.89 -10.94
C PRO A 182 2.50 -12.98 -12.11
N LYS A 183 2.52 -11.66 -11.89
CA LYS A 183 2.88 -10.70 -12.94
C LYS A 183 3.91 -9.71 -12.44
N ILE A 184 4.86 -9.38 -13.30
CA ILE A 184 5.70 -8.20 -13.12
C ILE A 184 4.92 -6.99 -13.64
N LYS A 185 4.80 -5.95 -12.83
CA LYS A 185 4.17 -4.69 -13.19
C LYS A 185 5.20 -3.58 -13.15
N LEU A 186 5.38 -2.91 -14.29
CA LEU A 186 6.07 -1.63 -14.34
C LEU A 186 5.10 -0.54 -13.86
N VAL A 187 5.48 0.18 -12.83
CA VAL A 187 4.73 1.29 -12.25
C VAL A 187 5.60 2.53 -12.33
N ARG A 188 5.09 3.54 -13.03
CA ARG A 188 5.75 4.83 -13.14
C ARG A 188 5.17 5.78 -12.11
N ILE A 189 6.04 6.41 -11.33
CA ILE A 189 5.68 7.52 -10.46
C ILE A 189 6.54 8.71 -10.87
N LYS A 190 5.88 9.76 -11.39
CA LYS A 190 6.57 10.87 -12.08
C LYS A 190 7.51 10.32 -13.15
N ASP A 191 8.81 10.60 -13.04
CA ASP A 191 9.82 10.21 -14.02
C ASP A 191 10.59 8.94 -13.62
N THR A 192 10.17 8.23 -12.57
CA THR A 192 10.87 7.03 -12.06
C THR A 192 10.04 5.76 -12.26
N ASP A 193 10.69 4.77 -12.86
CA ASP A 193 10.13 3.45 -13.12
C ASP A 193 10.45 2.44 -12.01
N HIS A 194 9.42 1.76 -11.52
CA HIS A 194 9.49 0.76 -10.47
C HIS A 194 8.98 -0.58 -11.00
N LYS A 195 9.80 -1.63 -10.89
CA LYS A 195 9.36 -3.00 -11.20
C LYS A 195 8.84 -3.62 -9.91
N ALA A 196 7.58 -4.02 -9.91
CA ALA A 196 6.90 -4.57 -8.74
C ALA A 196 6.16 -5.86 -9.09
N SER A 197 5.80 -6.62 -8.08
CA SER A 197 5.19 -7.94 -8.22
C SER A 197 3.70 -7.91 -7.91
N ILE A 198 2.88 -8.44 -8.81
CA ILE A 198 1.49 -8.78 -8.55
C ILE A 198 1.44 -10.29 -8.30
N CYS A 199 1.51 -10.66 -7.02
CA CYS A 199 1.46 -12.03 -6.55
C CYS A 199 0.96 -12.02 -5.09
N PRO A 200 0.07 -12.94 -4.66
CA PRO A 200 -0.35 -13.04 -3.27
C PRO A 200 0.83 -13.16 -2.30
N ILE A 201 0.65 -12.62 -1.10
CA ILE A 201 1.64 -12.67 -0.01
C ILE A 201 1.14 -13.58 1.08
N ILE A 202 2.01 -14.46 1.57
CA ILE A 202 1.80 -15.25 2.78
C ILE A 202 2.55 -14.56 3.91
N VAL A 203 1.84 -14.28 5.00
CA VAL A 203 2.42 -13.77 6.25
C VAL A 203 2.18 -14.80 7.33
N GLU A 204 3.25 -15.18 8.04
CA GLU A 204 3.22 -16.14 9.14
C GLU A 204 3.94 -15.56 10.36
N GLY A 205 3.29 -15.53 11.53
CA GLY A 205 3.84 -14.94 12.75
C GLY A 205 2.78 -14.84 13.87
N THR A 206 2.99 -13.95 14.82
CA THR A 206 1.95 -13.65 15.83
C THR A 206 0.72 -13.03 15.15
N PRO A 207 -0.50 -13.18 15.70
CA PRO A 207 -1.69 -12.53 15.13
C PRO A 207 -1.54 -11.01 15.04
N LYS A 208 -0.78 -10.41 15.95
CA LYS A 208 -0.43 -8.99 15.92
C LYS A 208 0.44 -8.63 14.71
N ALA A 209 1.46 -9.41 14.40
CA ALA A 209 2.32 -9.21 13.24
C ALA A 209 1.56 -9.36 11.91
N VAL A 210 0.67 -10.36 11.81
CA VAL A 210 -0.16 -10.58 10.61
C VAL A 210 -1.13 -9.42 10.40
N ARG A 211 -1.79 -8.94 11.45
CA ARG A 211 -2.65 -7.74 11.40
C ARG A 211 -1.87 -6.47 11.05
N PHE A 212 -0.66 -6.33 11.57
CA PHE A 212 0.22 -5.20 11.24
C PHE A 212 0.54 -5.16 9.75
N ALA A 213 0.92 -6.30 9.15
CA ALA A 213 1.17 -6.41 7.72
C ALA A 213 -0.02 -5.93 6.86
N TRP A 214 -1.25 -6.31 7.24
CA TRP A 214 -2.47 -5.88 6.53
C TRP A 214 -2.71 -4.37 6.61
N ASN A 215 -2.39 -3.75 7.75
CA ASN A 215 -2.54 -2.31 7.95
C ASN A 215 -1.47 -1.50 7.19
N VAL A 216 -0.20 -1.87 7.28
CA VAL A 216 0.92 -1.06 6.76
C VAL A 216 1.35 -1.44 5.34
N GLY A 217 0.86 -2.56 4.82
CA GLY A 217 1.29 -3.13 3.55
C GLY A 217 2.70 -3.71 3.57
N ILE A 218 3.04 -4.46 2.53
CA ILE A 218 4.29 -5.22 2.39
C ILE A 218 5.23 -4.59 1.36
N GLY A 219 6.51 -4.53 1.71
CA GLY A 219 7.55 -3.96 0.86
C GLY A 219 7.73 -2.45 1.07
N ASN A 220 8.34 -1.82 0.07
CA ASN A 220 8.72 -0.42 0.07
C ASN A 220 7.65 0.46 -0.58
N SER A 221 7.67 1.76 -0.25
CA SER A 221 6.80 2.79 -0.86
C SER A 221 5.30 2.51 -0.70
N THR A 222 4.88 1.92 0.43
CA THR A 222 3.47 1.56 0.64
C THR A 222 2.53 2.76 0.72
N GLY A 223 3.04 3.90 1.17
CA GLY A 223 2.34 5.19 1.10
C GLY A 223 2.25 5.82 -0.29
N SER A 224 2.81 5.16 -1.32
CA SER A 224 2.79 5.63 -2.71
C SER A 224 2.21 4.58 -3.67
N CYS A 225 1.11 3.95 -3.24
CA CYS A 225 0.34 2.99 -4.02
C CYS A 225 1.09 1.68 -4.37
N PHE A 226 1.86 1.15 -3.42
CA PHE A 226 2.46 -0.20 -3.49
C PHE A 226 2.10 -1.03 -2.26
N GLY A 227 2.14 -2.35 -2.40
CA GLY A 227 2.17 -3.30 -1.28
C GLY A 227 0.93 -3.38 -0.40
N ALA A 228 -0.19 -2.73 -0.76
CA ALA A 228 -1.43 -2.82 0.00
C ALA A 228 -2.02 -4.23 -0.12
N LEU A 229 -2.58 -4.75 0.97
CA LEU A 229 -3.12 -6.11 1.06
C LEU A 229 -4.65 -6.11 1.09
N ALA A 230 -5.29 -7.05 0.39
CA ALA A 230 -6.73 -7.28 0.39
C ALA A 230 -7.06 -8.57 1.14
#